data_AF-A0A931VFF5-F1
#
_entry.id   AF-A0A931VFF5-F1
#
_cell.length_a   1.000
_cell.length_b   1.000
_cell.length_c   1.000
_cell.angle_alpha   90.00
_cell.angle_beta   90.00
_cell.angle_gamma   90.00
#
_symmetry.space_group_name_H-M   'P 1'
#
loop_
_entity.id
_entity.type
_entity.pdbx_description
1 polymer ?
#
loop_
_entity_poly.entity_id
_entity_poly.type
_entity_poly.pdbx_seq_one_letter_code
_entity_poly.pdbx_strand_id
1 'polypeptide(L)' 'MSLGRMLEKSATRFPSRTALIFDKERLSYQALNEKSNSIAIELTALGIKK' A
#
# COMPACT_ATOMS: atom_id res chain seq x y z
N MET A 1 5.73 -3.88 15.10
CA MET A 1 5.89 -4.02 13.62
C MET A 1 5.37 -2.75 12.96
N SER A 2 5.94 -2.31 11.82
CA SER A 2 5.43 -1.14 11.08
C SER A 2 4.26 -1.52 10.17
N LEU A 3 3.34 -0.58 9.95
CA LEU A 3 2.18 -0.76 9.06
C LEU A 3 2.61 -1.16 7.63
N GLY A 4 3.63 -0.50 7.08
CA GLY A 4 4.16 -0.84 5.74
C GLY A 4 4.58 -2.30 5.61
N ARG A 5 5.27 -2.85 6.61
CA ARG A 5 5.70 -4.26 6.58
C ARG A 5 4.52 -5.24 6.65
N MET A 6 3.41 -4.86 7.28
CA MET A 6 2.19 -5.68 7.29
C MET A 6 1.48 -5.64 5.93
N LEU A 7 1.47 -4.48 5.27
CA LEU A 7 0.96 -4.30 3.91
C LEU A 7 1.76 -5.11 2.90
N GLU A 8 3.10 -5.02 2.92
CA GLU A 8 3.98 -5.80 2.05
C GLU A 8 3.71 -7.31 2.18
N LYS A 9 3.67 -7.83 3.40
CA LYS A 9 3.36 -9.24 3.66
C LYS A 9 1.98 -9.65 3.12
N SER A 10 0.99 -8.77 3.26
CA SER A 10 -0.37 -9.04 2.78
C SER A 10 -0.44 -8.99 1.24
N ALA A 11 0.28 -8.06 0.62
CA ALA A 11 0.41 -7.96 -0.84
C ALA A 11 1.11 -9.17 -1.44
N THR A 12 2.15 -9.71 -0.79
CA THR A 12 2.80 -10.96 -1.24
C THR A 12 1.88 -12.16 -1.07
N ARG A 13 1.17 -12.26 0.07
CA ARG A 13 0.36 -13.44 0.39
C ARG A 13 -0.96 -13.47 -0.36
N PHE A 14 -1.53 -12.31 -0.67
CA PHE A 14 -2.87 -12.16 -1.22
C PHE A 14 -2.97 -11.04 -2.28
N PRO A 15 -2.15 -11.06 -3.34
CA PRO A 15 -1.98 -9.93 -4.24
C PRO A 15 -3.28 -9.46 -4.89
N SER A 16 -4.12 -10.40 -5.33
CA SER A 16 -5.38 -10.11 -6.04
C SER A 16 -6.60 -9.99 -5.12
N ARG A 17 -6.48 -10.22 -3.80
CA ARG A 17 -7.62 -10.06 -2.88
C ARG A 17 -7.92 -8.57 -2.70
N THR A 18 -9.19 -8.23 -2.68
CA THR A 18 -9.65 -6.87 -2.38
C THR A 18 -9.25 -6.48 -0.96
N ALA A 19 -8.51 -5.38 -0.84
CA ALA A 19 -8.05 -4.79 0.42
C ALA A 19 -8.90 -3.59 0.85
N LEU A 20 -9.40 -2.82 -0.12
CA LEU A 20 -10.20 -1.62 0.12
C LEU A 20 -11.34 -1.55 -0.90
N ILE A 21 -12.53 -1.19 -0.43
CA ILE A 21 -13.71 -0.94 -1.24
C ILE A 21 -14.14 0.49 -0.95
N PHE A 22 -14.28 1.29 -2.00
CA PHE A 22 -14.82 2.64 -1.90
C PHE A 22 -15.85 2.82 -3.01
N ASP A 23 -17.11 2.96 -2.63
CA ASP A 23 -18.25 2.91 -3.55
C ASP A 23 -18.18 1.67 -4.47
N LYS A 24 -18.05 1.87 -5.80
CA LYS A 24 -17.94 0.79 -6.80
C LYS A 24 -16.50 0.36 -7.05
N GLU A 25 -15.52 1.10 -6.54
CA GLU A 25 -14.11 0.82 -6.76
C GLU A 25 -13.60 -0.21 -5.75
N ARG A 26 -12.75 -1.10 -6.27
CA ARG A 26 -12.10 -2.15 -5.48
C ARG A 26 -10.61 -2.07 -5.73
N LEU A 27 -9.86 -1.96 -4.65
CA LEU A 27 -8.41 -1.96 -4.69
C LEU A 27 -7.88 -3.26 -4.11
N SER A 28 -6.97 -3.92 -4.84
CA SER A 28 -6.32 -5.15 -4.35
C SER A 28 -5.23 -4.83 -3.33
N TYR A 29 -4.79 -5.82 -2.55
CA TYR A 29 -3.65 -5.64 -1.65
C TYR A 29 -2.38 -5.24 -2.39
N GLN A 30 -2.15 -5.80 -3.59
CA GLN A 30 -1.02 -5.40 -4.42
C GLN A 30 -1.11 -3.93 -4.82
N ALA A 31 -2.23 -3.49 -5.39
CA ALA A 31 -2.41 -2.11 -5.85
C ALA A 31 -2.36 -1.10 -4.69
N LEU A 32 -2.90 -1.47 -3.53
CA LEU A 32 -2.83 -0.64 -2.32
C LEU A 32 -1.37 -0.48 -1.84
N ASN A 33 -0.59 -1.56 -1.84
CA ASN A 33 0.81 -1.51 -1.44
C ASN A 33 1.67 -0.68 -2.40
N GLU A 34 1.49 -0.88 -3.70
CA GLU A 34 2.19 -0.10 -4.74
C GLU A 34 1.89 1.41 -4.61
N LYS A 35 0.62 1.78 -4.44
CA LYS A 35 0.22 3.18 -4.23
C LYS A 35 0.74 3.77 -2.93
N SER A 36 0.79 2.98 -1.86
CA SER A 36 1.38 3.44 -0.58
C SER A 36 2.89 3.68 -0.72
N ASN A 37 3.58 2.81 -1.46
CA ASN A 37 5.01 2.93 -1.70
C ASN A 37 5.35 4.14 -2.60
N SER A 38 4.54 4.44 -3.62
CA SER A 38 4.76 5.63 -4.45
C SER A 38 4.68 6.92 -3.62
N ILE A 39 3.67 7.02 -2.75
CA ILE A 39 3.52 8.15 -1.83
C ILE A 39 4.71 8.23 -0.87
N ALA A 40 5.17 7.10 -0.32
CA ALA A 40 6.33 7.08 0.56
C ALA A 40 7.61 7.59 -0.13
N ILE A 41 7.80 7.25 -1.41
CA ILE A 41 8.92 7.76 -2.22
C ILE A 41 8.80 9.27 -2.41
N GLU A 42 7.62 9.77 -2.78
CA GLU A 42 7.37 11.21 -2.96
C GLU A 42 7.61 12.00 -1.67
N LEU A 43 7.07 11.52 -0.54
CA LEU A 43 7.29 12.15 0.77
C LEU A 43 8.77 12.17 1.16
N THR A 44 9.49 11.07 0.89
CA THR A 44 10.93 11.00 1.15
C THR A 44 11.70 11.98 0.26
N ALA A 45 11.31 12.14 -1.00
CA ALA A 45 11.90 13.12 -1.92
C ALA A 45 11.66 14.56 -1.45
N LEU A 46 10.55 14.84 -0.78
CA LEU A 46 10.26 16.12 -0.12
C LEU A 46 11.02 16.31 1.21
N GLY A 47 11.85 15.34 1.61
CA GLY A 47 12.64 15.40 2.84
C GLY A 47 11.86 15.00 4.10
N ILE A 48 10.62 14.54 3.97
CA ILE A 48 9.80 14.07 5.08
C ILE A 48 10.29 12.68 5.47
N LYS A 49 10.81 12.57 6.69
CA LYS A 49 11.30 11.31 7.26
C LYS A 49 10.40 10.86 8.40
N LYS A 50 10.39 9.55 8.60
CA LYS A 50 9.65 8.86 9.66
C LYS A 50 10.25 9.12 11.04
#